data_AF-A0A920TY45-F1
#
_entry.id   AF-A0A920TY45-F1
#
_cell.length_a   1.000
_cell.length_b   1.000
_cell.length_c   1.000
_cell.angle_alpha   90.00
_cell.angle_beta   90.00
_cell.angle_gamma   90.00
#
_symmetry.space_group_name_H-M   'P 1'
#
loop_
_entity.id
_entity.type
_entity.pdbx_description
1 polymer ?
#
loop_
_entity_poly.entity_id
_entity_poly.type
_entity_poly.pdbx_seq_one_letter_code
_entity_poly.pdbx_strand_id
1 'polypeptide(L)'
;MQKKSYIAALFLIAIVSCATLPPLQEMSNARQTISAAKELSTDAVTNKKIIEAERLLARAERRIEVNLYDSARQDALRAQKEAIEFIEQAIADNNNK
;
A
#
# COMPACT_ATOMS: atom_id res chain seq x y z
N MET A 1 -15.63 35.18 25.27
CA MET A 1 -15.43 33.76 25.67
C MET A 1 -15.88 32.74 24.63
N GLN A 2 -16.77 33.08 23.68
CA GLN A 2 -17.28 32.16 22.65
C GLN A 2 -16.23 31.75 21.59
N LYS A 3 -15.37 32.68 21.13
CA LYS A 3 -14.39 32.43 20.05
C LYS A 3 -13.35 31.33 20.36
N LYS A 4 -12.95 31.19 21.62
CA LYS A 4 -12.00 30.14 22.06
C LYS A 4 -12.63 28.74 22.02
N SER A 5 -13.93 28.65 22.24
CA SER A 5 -14.68 27.39 22.21
C SER A 5 -14.84 26.86 20.77
N TYR A 6 -15.02 27.77 19.79
CA TYR A 6 -15.07 27.40 18.36
C TYR A 6 -13.74 26.85 17.82
N ILE A 7 -12.59 27.39 18.27
CA ILE A 7 -11.27 26.90 17.85
C ILE A 7 -11.03 25.48 18.37
N ALA A 8 -11.43 25.19 19.62
CA ALA A 8 -11.34 23.86 20.20
C ALA A 8 -12.25 22.86 19.48
N ALA A 9 -13.47 23.27 19.11
CA ALA A 9 -14.40 22.44 18.34
C ALA A 9 -13.90 22.15 16.91
N LEU A 10 -13.27 23.11 16.25
CA LEU A 10 -12.69 22.94 14.90
C LEU A 10 -11.53 21.93 14.90
N PHE A 11 -10.71 21.92 15.94
CA PHE A 11 -9.59 20.99 16.09
C PHE A 11 -10.06 19.53 16.29
N LEU A 12 -11.20 19.34 16.96
CA LEU A 12 -11.79 18.03 17.23
C LEU A 12 -12.38 17.36 15.97
N ILE A 13 -12.83 18.14 14.98
CA ILE A 13 -13.38 17.61 13.73
C ILE A 13 -12.26 17.14 12.79
N ALA A 14 -11.09 17.80 12.80
CA ALA A 14 -9.98 17.48 11.91
C ALA A 14 -9.42 16.06 12.10
N ILE A 15 -9.46 15.53 13.33
CA ILE A 15 -8.86 14.23 13.70
C ILE A 15 -9.71 13.00 13.34
N VAL A 16 -11.00 13.15 13.01
CA VAL A 16 -11.89 12.00 12.74
C VAL A 16 -11.85 11.58 11.25
N SER A 17 -11.23 12.39 10.38
CA SER A 17 -11.34 12.28 8.92
C SER A 17 -10.48 11.17 8.27
N CYS A 18 -9.54 10.56 8.99
CA CYS A 18 -8.50 9.71 8.37
C CYS A 18 -8.93 8.25 8.11
N ALA A 19 -10.03 7.78 8.72
CA ALA A 19 -10.44 6.38 8.61
C ALA A 19 -11.28 6.08 7.35
N THR A 20 -11.94 7.08 6.76
CA THR A 20 -12.94 6.90 5.69
C THR A 20 -12.45 7.29 4.30
N LEU A 21 -11.15 7.58 4.14
CA LEU A 21 -10.55 8.01 2.89
C LEU A 21 -9.85 6.85 2.15
N PRO A 22 -9.70 6.95 0.81
CA PRO A 22 -8.89 6.01 0.04
C PRO A 22 -7.46 5.88 0.61
N PRO A 23 -6.89 4.65 0.66
CA PRO A 23 -5.57 4.38 1.25
C PRO A 23 -4.43 4.75 0.30
N LEU A 24 -4.28 6.04 -0.01
CA LEU A 24 -3.32 6.51 -1.03
C LEU A 24 -1.86 6.19 -0.66
N GLN A 25 -1.53 6.20 0.63
CA GLN A 25 -0.18 5.95 1.09
C GLN A 25 0.20 4.47 0.91
N GLU A 26 -0.68 3.57 1.32
CA GLU A 26 -0.50 2.12 1.22
C GLU A 26 -0.40 1.70 -0.26
N MET A 27 -1.24 2.28 -1.12
CA MET A 27 -1.18 2.07 -2.57
C MET A 27 0.16 2.54 -3.16
N SER A 28 0.63 3.73 -2.78
CA SER A 28 1.91 4.28 -3.24
C SER A 28 3.09 3.43 -2.79
N ASN A 29 3.09 3.03 -1.51
CA ASN A 29 4.11 2.14 -0.95
C ASN A 29 4.16 0.81 -1.70
N ALA A 30 3.00 0.18 -1.96
CA ALA A 30 2.93 -1.05 -2.73
C ALA A 30 3.49 -0.89 -4.16
N ARG A 31 3.14 0.20 -4.87
CA ARG A 31 3.69 0.49 -6.21
C ARG A 31 5.21 0.63 -6.18
N GLN A 32 5.74 1.40 -5.24
CA GLN A 32 7.17 1.64 -5.10
C GLN A 32 7.91 0.33 -4.79
N THR A 33 7.37 -0.51 -3.90
CA THR A 33 7.97 -1.81 -3.59
C THR A 33 7.96 -2.76 -4.79
N ILE A 34 6.87 -2.82 -5.57
CA ILE A 34 6.82 -3.63 -6.80
C ILE A 34 7.84 -3.11 -7.85
N SER A 35 7.99 -1.80 -7.99
CA SER A 35 9.01 -1.21 -8.87
C SER A 35 10.41 -1.60 -8.42
N ALA A 36 10.71 -1.44 -7.13
CA ALA A 36 12.00 -1.81 -6.54
C ALA A 36 12.31 -3.30 -6.75
N ALA A 37 11.32 -4.18 -6.62
CA ALA A 37 11.49 -5.60 -6.88
C ALA A 37 11.88 -5.88 -8.35
N LYS A 38 11.25 -5.20 -9.30
CA LYS A 38 11.54 -5.33 -10.74
C LYS A 38 12.88 -4.73 -11.13
N GLU A 39 13.29 -3.67 -10.45
CA GLU A 39 14.62 -3.05 -10.62
C GLU A 39 15.73 -3.93 -10.04
N LEU A 40 15.45 -4.66 -8.95
CA LEU A 40 16.40 -5.55 -8.30
C LEU A 40 16.73 -6.80 -9.12
N SER A 41 15.75 -7.38 -9.83
CA SER A 41 15.96 -8.62 -10.58
C SER A 41 15.06 -8.72 -11.81
N THR A 42 15.63 -9.16 -12.94
CA THR A 42 14.88 -9.43 -14.19
C THR A 42 13.86 -10.55 -14.01
N ASP A 43 14.11 -11.47 -13.07
CA ASP A 43 13.24 -12.62 -12.80
C ASP A 43 11.98 -12.22 -12.00
N ALA A 44 11.95 -10.99 -11.48
CA ALA A 44 10.78 -10.46 -10.77
C ALA A 44 9.51 -10.54 -11.62
N VAL A 45 9.60 -10.28 -12.93
CA VAL A 45 8.44 -10.21 -13.83
C VAL A 45 7.72 -11.56 -13.95
N THR A 46 8.42 -12.68 -13.80
CA THR A 46 7.85 -14.03 -13.88
C THR A 46 7.65 -14.66 -12.51
N ASN A 47 8.10 -14.01 -11.44
CA ASN A 47 7.99 -14.52 -10.08
C ASN A 47 6.54 -14.47 -9.57
N LYS A 48 6.09 -15.59 -8.98
CA LYS A 48 4.72 -15.74 -8.46
C LYS A 48 4.34 -14.68 -7.43
N LYS A 49 5.28 -14.24 -6.58
CA LYS A 49 5.03 -13.22 -5.55
C LYS A 49 4.75 -11.86 -6.15
N ILE A 50 5.53 -11.48 -7.18
CA ILE A 50 5.35 -10.20 -7.88
C ILE A 50 4.06 -10.20 -8.69
N ILE A 51 3.76 -11.30 -9.38
CA ILE A 51 2.49 -11.46 -10.11
C ILE A 51 1.30 -11.34 -9.12
N GLU A 52 1.38 -11.97 -7.96
CA GLU A 52 0.35 -11.87 -6.92
C GLU A 52 0.25 -10.44 -6.36
N ALA A 53 1.38 -9.77 -6.13
CA ALA A 53 1.42 -8.38 -5.67
C ALA A 53 0.70 -7.45 -6.65
N GLU A 54 0.98 -7.56 -7.95
CA GLU A 54 0.29 -6.79 -8.99
C GLU A 54 -1.20 -7.10 -9.05
N ARG A 55 -1.57 -8.38 -8.94
CA ARG A 55 -2.98 -8.82 -8.94
C ARG A 55 -3.75 -8.26 -7.74
N LEU A 56 -3.10 -8.18 -6.58
CA LEU A 56 -3.66 -7.59 -5.36
C LEU A 56 -3.78 -6.08 -5.52
N LEU A 57 -2.76 -5.39 -6.03
CA LEU A 57 -2.82 -3.95 -6.27
C LEU A 57 -3.93 -3.57 -7.26
N ALA A 58 -4.07 -4.30 -8.38
CA ALA A 58 -5.16 -4.12 -9.34
C ALA A 58 -6.55 -4.46 -8.74
N ARG A 59 -6.62 -5.32 -7.73
CA ARG A 59 -7.86 -5.57 -6.98
C ARG A 59 -8.16 -4.41 -6.02
N ALA A 60 -7.14 -3.85 -5.37
CA ALA A 60 -7.26 -2.68 -4.52
C ALA A 60 -7.78 -1.47 -5.31
N GLU A 61 -7.25 -1.23 -6.51
CA GLU A 61 -7.71 -0.16 -7.41
C GLU A 61 -9.22 -0.27 -7.70
N ARG A 62 -9.70 -1.45 -8.12
CA ARG A 62 -11.13 -1.70 -8.36
C ARG A 62 -11.98 -1.52 -7.10
N ARG A 63 -11.45 -1.85 -5.93
CA ARG A 63 -12.16 -1.66 -4.65
C ARG A 63 -12.29 -0.17 -4.28
N ILE A 64 -11.31 0.66 -4.63
CA ILE A 64 -11.40 2.12 -4.48
C ILE A 64 -12.55 2.67 -5.34
N GLU A 65 -12.73 2.18 -6.57
CA GLU A 65 -13.81 2.62 -7.48
C GLU A 65 -15.22 2.41 -6.90
N VAL A 66 -15.38 1.41 -6.03
CA VAL A 66 -16.65 1.08 -5.36
C VAL A 66 -16.67 1.45 -3.87
N ASN A 67 -15.80 2.36 -3.44
CA ASN A 67 -15.69 2.86 -2.06
C ASN A 67 -15.38 1.79 -0.99
N LEU A 68 -14.86 0.62 -1.36
CA LEU A 68 -14.46 -0.44 -0.44
C LEU A 68 -13.03 -0.20 0.08
N TYR A 69 -12.81 0.93 0.75
CA TYR A 69 -11.46 1.42 1.12
C TYR A 69 -10.70 0.50 2.07
N ASP A 70 -11.36 -0.08 3.07
CA ASP A 70 -10.69 -1.02 3.98
C ASP A 70 -10.22 -2.26 3.26
N SER A 71 -11.06 -2.79 2.37
CA SER A 71 -10.73 -3.92 1.52
C SER A 71 -9.61 -3.58 0.53
N ALA A 72 -9.58 -2.35 -0.01
CA ALA A 72 -8.49 -1.87 -0.85
C ALA A 72 -7.18 -1.75 -0.05
N ARG A 73 -7.24 -1.24 1.17
CA ARG A 73 -6.08 -1.10 2.07
C ARG A 73 -5.44 -2.46 2.37
N GLN A 74 -6.27 -3.45 2.70
CA GLN A 74 -5.78 -4.80 2.96
C GLN A 74 -5.12 -5.43 1.73
N ASP A 75 -5.72 -5.25 0.55
CA ASP A 75 -5.12 -5.73 -0.70
C ASP A 75 -3.78 -5.03 -0.99
N ALA A 76 -3.68 -3.71 -0.77
CA ALA A 76 -2.46 -2.93 -0.97
C ALA A 76 -1.34 -3.35 -0.01
N LEU A 77 -1.65 -3.52 1.28
CA LEU A 77 -0.69 -4.01 2.29
C LEU A 77 -0.20 -5.42 1.96
N ARG A 78 -1.10 -6.30 1.49
CA ARG A 78 -0.71 -7.65 1.08
C ARG A 78 0.15 -7.62 -0.18
N ALA A 79 -0.18 -6.77 -1.15
CA ALA A 79 0.64 -6.58 -2.34
C ALA A 79 2.06 -6.14 -1.98
N GLN A 80 2.18 -5.15 -1.10
CA GLN A 80 3.47 -4.70 -0.58
C GLN A 80 4.24 -5.85 0.08
N LYS A 81 3.57 -6.64 0.93
CA LYS A 81 4.20 -7.76 1.62
C LYS A 81 4.77 -8.81 0.66
N GLU A 82 4.02 -9.24 -0.34
CA GLU A 82 4.51 -10.21 -1.33
C GLU A 82 5.74 -9.69 -2.09
N ALA A 83 5.76 -8.39 -2.43
CA ALA A 83 6.90 -7.77 -3.09
C ALA A 83 8.14 -7.66 -2.16
N ILE A 84 7.96 -7.37 -0.87
CA ILE A 84 9.05 -7.40 0.12
C ILE A 84 9.63 -8.80 0.24
N GLU A 85 8.78 -9.83 0.37
CA GLU A 85 9.24 -11.21 0.49
C GLU A 85 10.05 -11.65 -0.74
N PHE A 86 9.69 -11.19 -1.94
CA PHE A 86 10.51 -11.41 -3.12
C PHE A 86 11.88 -10.72 -3.03
N ILE A 87 11.91 -9.45 -2.61
CA ILE A 87 13.15 -8.69 -2.46
C ILE A 87 14.09 -9.37 -1.47
N GLU A 88 13.57 -9.80 -0.33
CA GLU A 88 14.33 -10.52 0.70
C GLU A 88 14.93 -11.83 0.14
N GLN A 89 14.14 -12.59 -0.62
CA GLN A 89 14.61 -13.82 -1.28
C GLN A 89 15.69 -13.52 -2.32
N ALA A 90 15.47 -12.53 -3.20
CA ALA A 90 16.43 -12.16 -4.24
C ALA A 90 17.77 -11.66 -3.65
N ILE A 91 17.73 -10.92 -2.53
CA ILE A 91 18.94 -10.50 -1.81
C ILE A 91 19.65 -11.71 -1.19
N ALA A 92 18.92 -12.62 -0.57
CA ALA A 92 19.50 -13.84 0.01
C ALA A 92 20.16 -14.72 -1.05
N ASP A 93 19.51 -14.90 -2.20
CA ASP A 93 20.04 -15.69 -3.33
C ASP A 93 21.32 -15.04 -3.91
N ASN A 94 21.39 -13.71 -3.97
CA ASN A 94 22.57 -12.98 -4.43
C ASN A 94 23.77 -13.16 -3.48
N ASN A 95 23.54 -13.09 -2.17
CA ASN A 95 24.59 -13.25 -1.15
C ASN A 95 25.15 -14.67 -1.04
N ASN A 96 24.40 -15.67 -1.53
CA ASN A 96 24.80 -17.08 -1.51
C ASN A 96 25.54 -17.53 -2.78
N LYS A 97 25.81 -16.61 -3.72
CA LYS A 97 26.45 -16.86 -5.01
C LYS A 97 27.87 -16.28 -5.03
#